data_AF-A0A4Y1RPK3-F1
#
_entry.id   AF-A0A4Y1RPK3-F1
#
_cell.length_a   1.000
_cell.length_b   1.000
_cell.length_c   1.000
_cell.angle_alpha   90.00
_cell.angle_beta   90.00
_cell.angle_gamma   90.00
#
_symmetry.space_group_name_H-M   'P 1'
#
loop_
_entity.id
_entity.type
_entity.pdbx_description
1 polymer ?
#
loop_
_entity_poly.entity_id
_entity_poly.type
_entity_poly.pdbx_seq_one_letter_code
_entity_poly.pdbx_strand_id
1 'polypeptide(L)'
;MDGKTGSHFHPNSDLFVPNERKDVITSTLCWTAMAALLVGLSFVFVMWLDLVTYLHHHGHEDKLPWYRGKEWSYLRGGLTTLDRDYGLINNIHHDIGTHVTEAAKPVFGKYYREPKKSGPLPFHLLGSFIRSLKKDHYVNDNGDVVYYQTDPDFGGFPKSK
;
A
#
# COMPACT_ATOMS: atom_id res chain seq x y z
N MET A 1 17.17 -45.31 -28.61
CA MET A 1 15.78 -44.87 -28.38
C MET A 1 15.77 -43.39 -28.68
N ASP A 2 15.29 -43.01 -29.86
CA ASP A 2 15.30 -41.61 -30.27
C ASP A 2 14.14 -40.90 -29.54
N GLY A 3 14.50 -40.11 -28.53
CA GLY A 3 13.51 -39.34 -27.77
C GLY A 3 12.95 -38.19 -28.61
N LYS A 4 11.63 -37.94 -28.50
CA LYS A 4 11.02 -36.76 -29.11
C LYS A 4 11.65 -35.49 -28.54
N THR A 5 11.93 -34.50 -29.40
CA THR A 5 12.53 -33.22 -29.02
C THR A 5 11.59 -32.06 -29.36
N GLY A 6 11.46 -31.07 -28.48
CA GLY A 6 10.65 -29.88 -28.76
C GLY A 6 10.13 -29.21 -27.50
N SER A 7 9.32 -28.16 -27.65
CA SER A 7 8.73 -27.42 -26.52
C SER A 7 7.23 -27.70 -26.41
N HIS A 8 6.76 -27.84 -25.17
CA HIS A 8 5.36 -28.07 -24.83
C HIS A 8 4.45 -26.90 -25.27
N PHE A 9 5.00 -25.69 -25.42
CA PHE A 9 4.23 -24.48 -25.75
C PHE A 9 4.13 -24.20 -27.25
N HIS A 10 4.81 -24.99 -28.09
CA HIS A 10 4.79 -24.82 -29.53
C HIS A 10 3.85 -25.85 -30.17
N PRO A 11 2.78 -25.43 -30.88
CA PRO A 11 1.83 -26.37 -31.47
C PRO A 11 2.42 -27.23 -32.58
N ASN A 12 3.53 -26.83 -33.20
CA ASN A 12 4.19 -27.61 -34.25
C ASN A 12 5.37 -28.46 -33.73
N SER A 13 5.46 -28.64 -32.40
CA SER A 13 6.49 -29.47 -31.76
C SER A 13 6.29 -30.95 -32.05
N ASP A 14 7.38 -31.70 -32.25
CA ASP A 14 7.37 -33.16 -32.49
C ASP A 14 6.83 -33.97 -31.30
N LEU A 15 6.58 -33.30 -30.16
CA LEU A 15 5.90 -33.86 -29.00
C LEU A 15 4.46 -34.27 -29.33
N PHE A 16 3.76 -33.51 -30.19
CA PHE A 16 2.30 -33.58 -30.37
C PHE A 16 1.88 -33.98 -31.79
N VAL A 17 0.76 -34.68 -31.92
CA VAL A 17 0.16 -34.96 -33.23
C VAL A 17 -0.68 -33.78 -33.74
N PRO A 18 -0.96 -33.66 -35.06
CA PRO A 18 -1.70 -32.53 -35.61
C PRO A 18 -3.06 -32.22 -34.96
N ASN A 19 -3.74 -33.23 -34.41
CA ASN A 19 -5.03 -33.05 -33.74
C ASN A 19 -4.91 -32.37 -32.35
N GLU A 20 -3.78 -32.48 -31.68
CA GLU A 20 -3.54 -31.91 -30.33
C GLU A 20 -3.10 -30.44 -30.38
N ARG A 21 -2.78 -29.91 -31.58
CA ARG A 21 -2.24 -28.56 -31.74
C ARG A 21 -3.15 -27.46 -31.19
N LYS A 22 -4.47 -27.65 -31.33
CA LYS A 22 -5.46 -26.69 -30.79
C LYS A 22 -5.47 -26.70 -29.26
N ASP A 23 -5.24 -27.86 -28.65
CA ASP A 23 -5.16 -28.00 -27.19
C ASP A 23 -3.88 -27.36 -26.65
N VAL A 24 -2.77 -27.50 -27.38
CA VAL A 24 -1.50 -26.82 -27.06
C VAL A 24 -1.65 -25.30 -27.12
N ILE A 25 -2.31 -24.76 -28.16
CA ILE A 25 -2.58 -23.31 -28.26
C ILE A 25 -3.47 -22.85 -27.11
N THR A 26 -4.57 -23.55 -26.87
CA THR A 26 -5.55 -23.18 -25.84
C THR A 26 -4.93 -23.20 -24.45
N SER A 27 -4.22 -24.27 -24.10
CA SER A 27 -3.54 -24.40 -22.81
C SER A 27 -2.44 -23.34 -22.61
N THR A 28 -1.65 -23.05 -23.65
CA THR A 28 -0.62 -22.00 -23.61
C THR A 28 -1.23 -20.62 -23.41
N LEU A 29 -2.34 -20.31 -24.09
CA LEU A 29 -3.07 -19.05 -23.91
C LEU A 29 -3.67 -18.94 -22.51
N CYS A 30 -4.35 -19.98 -22.01
CA CYS A 30 -4.91 -20.02 -20.66
C CYS A 30 -3.82 -19.81 -19.60
N TRP A 31 -2.69 -20.50 -19.73
CA TRP A 31 -1.58 -20.39 -18.79
C TRP A 31 -0.95 -18.98 -18.83
N THR A 32 -0.73 -18.44 -20.04
CA THR A 32 -0.17 -17.08 -20.20
C THR A 32 -1.11 -16.02 -19.63
N ALA A 33 -2.42 -16.14 -19.88
CA ALA A 33 -3.43 -15.24 -19.32
C ALA A 33 -3.49 -15.33 -17.79
N MET A 34 -3.44 -16.54 -17.23
CA MET A 34 -3.36 -16.75 -15.79
C MET A 34 -2.09 -16.10 -15.20
N ALA A 35 -0.92 -16.33 -15.79
CA ALA A 35 0.33 -15.74 -15.32
C ALA A 35 0.29 -14.21 -15.38
N ALA A 36 -0.19 -13.64 -16.49
CA ALA A 36 -0.36 -12.19 -16.64
C ALA A 36 -1.34 -11.61 -15.61
N LEU A 37 -2.45 -12.30 -15.35
CA LEU A 37 -3.42 -11.89 -14.33
C LEU A 37 -2.80 -11.91 -12.93
N LEU A 38 -2.07 -12.96 -12.58
CA LEU A 38 -1.39 -13.08 -11.28
C LEU A 38 -0.35 -11.98 -11.08
N VAL A 39 0.45 -11.69 -12.12
CA VAL A 39 1.42 -10.59 -12.08
C VAL A 39 0.70 -9.24 -11.92
N GLY A 40 -0.33 -8.98 -12.73
CA GLY A 40 -1.11 -7.75 -12.65
C GLY A 40 -1.76 -7.55 -11.28
N LEU A 41 -2.38 -8.58 -10.72
CA LEU A 41 -2.97 -8.54 -9.39
C LEU A 41 -1.91 -8.34 -8.29
N SER A 42 -0.73 -8.93 -8.46
CA SER A 42 0.40 -8.73 -7.53
C SER A 42 0.86 -7.27 -7.51
N PHE A 43 0.97 -6.63 -8.67
CA PHE A 43 1.28 -5.19 -8.75
C PHE A 43 0.19 -4.33 -8.11
N VAL A 44 -1.09 -4.63 -8.39
CA VAL A 44 -2.21 -3.91 -7.76
C VAL A 44 -2.16 -4.07 -6.24
N PHE A 45 -1.88 -5.27 -5.73
CA PHE A 45 -1.77 -5.54 -4.31
C PHE A 45 -0.59 -4.81 -3.66
N VAL A 46 0.59 -4.81 -4.28
CA VAL A 46 1.77 -4.07 -3.76
C VAL A 46 1.50 -2.57 -3.71
N MET A 47 0.98 -1.99 -4.80
CA MET A 47 0.63 -0.56 -4.83
C MET A 47 -0.42 -0.21 -3.78
N TRP A 48 -1.37 -1.11 -3.55
CA TRP A 48 -2.39 -0.95 -2.52
C TRP A 48 -1.80 -1.03 -1.11
N LEU A 49 -0.91 -1.99 -0.84
CA LEU A 49 -0.20 -2.09 0.44
C LEU A 49 0.61 -0.83 0.72
N ASP A 50 1.39 -0.34 -0.25
CA ASP A 50 2.19 0.88 -0.09
C ASP A 50 1.31 2.10 0.24
N LEU A 51 0.17 2.24 -0.45
CA LEU A 51 -0.79 3.31 -0.19
C LEU A 51 -1.38 3.22 1.23
N VAL A 52 -1.82 2.02 1.64
CA VAL A 52 -2.42 1.80 2.96
C VAL A 52 -1.39 2.05 4.06
N THR A 53 -0.17 1.51 3.93
CA THR A 53 0.93 1.75 4.86
C THR A 53 1.26 3.23 4.93
N TYR A 54 1.36 3.92 3.79
CA TYR A 54 1.58 5.37 3.76
C TYR A 54 0.50 6.10 4.54
N LEU A 55 -0.78 5.84 4.25
CA LEU A 55 -1.92 6.51 4.89
C LEU A 55 -1.99 6.27 6.41
N HIS A 56 -1.57 5.10 6.89
CA HIS A 56 -1.53 4.79 8.31
C HIS A 56 -0.35 5.47 9.02
N HIS A 57 0.78 5.70 8.34
CA HIS A 57 1.98 6.29 8.95
C HIS A 57 2.20 7.77 8.61
N HIS A 58 1.34 8.36 7.77
CA HIS A 58 1.43 9.76 7.36
C HIS A 58 0.08 10.45 7.49
N GLY A 59 0.09 11.63 8.11
CA GLY A 59 -1.09 12.44 8.33
C GLY A 59 -0.71 13.89 8.63
N HIS A 60 -1.17 14.80 7.77
CA HIS A 60 -0.90 16.22 7.95
C HIS A 60 -1.78 16.84 9.05
N GLU A 61 -3.06 16.49 9.08
CA GLU A 61 -4.03 17.00 10.07
C GLU A 61 -3.78 16.35 11.43
N ASP A 62 -3.59 15.04 11.45
CA ASP A 62 -3.20 14.28 12.64
C ASP A 62 -1.69 13.98 12.61
N LYS A 63 -0.89 14.95 13.03
CA LYS A 63 0.57 14.80 13.02
C LYS A 63 1.03 13.66 13.91
N LEU A 64 1.72 12.68 13.32
CA LEU A 64 2.38 11.61 14.03
C LEU A 64 3.81 12.01 14.43
N PRO A 65 4.24 11.69 15.66
CA PRO A 65 5.63 11.89 16.07
C PRO A 65 6.55 10.86 15.39
N TRP A 66 7.70 11.33 14.96
CA TRP A 66 8.83 10.51 14.54
C TRP A 66 9.81 10.41 15.70
N TYR A 67 9.91 9.21 16.30
CA TYR A 67 10.81 8.93 17.42
C TYR A 67 12.20 8.52 16.91
N ARG A 68 13.26 8.97 17.59
CA ARG A 68 14.65 8.61 17.33
C ARG A 68 15.41 8.29 18.62
N GLY A 69 16.56 7.64 18.48
CA GLY A 69 17.47 7.37 19.58
C GLY A 69 16.79 6.63 20.74
N LYS A 70 16.89 7.19 21.94
CA LYS A 70 16.34 6.60 23.16
C LYS A 70 14.81 6.73 23.28
N GLU A 71 14.18 7.63 22.53
CA GLU A 71 12.74 7.83 22.55
C GLU A 71 11.99 6.79 21.69
N TRP A 72 12.69 6.08 20.80
CA TRP A 72 12.12 5.02 19.98
C TRP A 72 12.04 3.69 20.73
N SER A 73 10.91 3.00 20.61
CA SER A 73 10.71 1.63 21.06
C SER A 73 9.69 0.92 20.15
N TYR A 74 9.69 -0.41 20.12
CA TYR A 74 8.70 -1.18 19.36
C TYR A 74 7.26 -0.78 19.71
N LEU A 75 6.98 -0.54 20.99
CA LEU A 75 5.65 -0.10 21.43
C LEU A 75 5.31 1.29 20.88
N ARG A 76 6.21 2.27 21.00
CA ARG A 76 5.97 3.64 20.51
C ARG A 76 5.86 3.69 18.99
N GLY A 77 6.68 2.92 18.27
CA GLY A 77 6.59 2.80 16.82
C GLY A 77 5.30 2.11 16.35
N GLY A 78 4.86 1.07 17.06
CA GLY A 78 3.59 0.40 16.79
C GLY A 78 2.36 1.28 17.03
N LEU A 79 2.46 2.25 17.96
CA LEU A 79 1.39 3.20 18.26
C LEU A 79 1.44 4.47 17.41
N THR A 80 2.48 4.68 16.59
CA THR A 80 2.53 5.78 15.61
C THR A 80 1.83 5.40 14.31
N THR A 81 0.53 5.17 14.42
CA THR A 81 -0.37 4.86 13.32
C THR A 81 -1.64 5.70 13.42
N LEU A 82 -2.28 5.92 12.28
CA LEU A 82 -3.60 6.54 12.16
C LEU A 82 -4.56 5.54 11.56
N ASP A 83 -5.64 5.27 12.27
CA ASP A 83 -6.69 4.41 11.74
C ASP A 83 -7.38 5.07 10.55
N ARG A 84 -7.67 4.27 9.53
CA ARG A 84 -8.35 4.71 8.31
C ARG A 84 -9.55 3.83 8.04
N ASP A 85 -10.68 4.45 7.76
CA ASP A 85 -11.88 3.76 7.31
C ASP A 85 -11.93 3.81 5.76
N TYR A 86 -11.86 2.64 5.11
CA TYR A 86 -11.90 2.52 3.64
C TYR A 86 -13.30 2.24 3.08
N GLY A 87 -14.36 2.29 3.90
CA GLY A 87 -15.73 2.02 3.47
C GLY A 87 -15.93 0.57 3.07
N LEU A 88 -16.50 0.33 1.88
CA LEU A 88 -16.78 -1.04 1.41
C LEU A 88 -15.51 -1.90 1.25
N ILE A 89 -14.34 -1.26 1.07
CA ILE A 89 -13.06 -1.94 0.92
C ILE A 89 -12.60 -2.58 2.23
N ASN A 90 -13.08 -2.13 3.40
CA ASN A 90 -12.75 -2.74 4.69
C ASN A 90 -13.10 -4.25 4.70
N ASN A 91 -14.21 -4.62 4.05
CA ASN A 91 -14.66 -6.02 3.97
C ASN A 91 -13.75 -6.90 3.11
N ILE A 92 -12.98 -6.30 2.19
CA ILE A 92 -12.03 -7.02 1.31
C ILE A 92 -10.67 -7.11 1.99
N HIS A 93 -10.29 -6.07 2.74
CA HIS A 93 -8.99 -5.94 3.39
C HIS A 93 -8.89 -6.72 4.72
N HIS A 94 -10.01 -7.13 5.31
CA HIS A 94 -10.11 -7.37 6.76
C HIS A 94 -9.88 -6.05 7.51
N ASP A 95 -10.59 -5.79 8.60
CA ASP A 95 -10.57 -4.49 9.27
C ASP A 95 -9.28 -4.32 10.11
N ILE A 96 -8.13 -4.24 9.43
CA ILE A 96 -6.78 -4.36 10.02
C ILE A 96 -6.45 -3.18 10.92
N GLY A 97 -6.90 -1.98 10.58
CA GLY A 97 -6.59 -0.75 11.32
C GLY A 97 -7.52 -0.50 12.51
N THR A 98 -8.83 -0.64 12.33
CA THR A 98 -9.82 -0.23 13.35
C THR A 98 -9.82 -1.15 14.57
N HIS A 99 -9.66 -2.46 14.38
CA HIS A 99 -9.81 -3.45 15.46
C HIS A 99 -8.70 -3.36 16.51
N VAL A 100 -7.44 -3.17 16.09
CA VAL A 100 -6.29 -3.15 17.02
C VAL A 100 -6.33 -1.91 17.91
N THR A 101 -6.70 -0.78 17.34
CA THR A 101 -6.66 0.51 18.02
C THR A 101 -7.94 0.74 18.82
N GLU A 102 -9.09 0.23 18.37
CA GLU A 102 -10.31 0.19 19.17
C GLU A 102 -10.11 -0.62 20.45
N ALA A 103 -9.37 -1.74 20.40
CA ALA A 103 -9.00 -2.49 21.61
C ALA A 103 -8.11 -1.68 22.56
N ALA A 104 -7.32 -0.73 22.04
CA ALA A 104 -6.49 0.18 22.84
C ALA A 104 -7.26 1.42 23.36
N LYS A 105 -8.50 1.63 22.93
CA LYS A 105 -9.36 2.76 23.36
C LYS A 105 -9.45 2.92 24.89
N PRO A 106 -9.57 1.86 25.72
CA PRO A 106 -9.57 2.00 27.17
C PRO A 106 -8.25 2.55 27.75
N VAL A 107 -7.12 2.26 27.09
CA VAL A 107 -5.79 2.71 27.50
C VAL A 107 -5.59 4.19 27.12
N PHE A 108 -6.01 4.57 25.92
CA PHE A 108 -5.86 5.94 25.42
C PHE A 108 -6.90 6.91 25.97
N GLY A 109 -8.09 6.42 26.35
CA GLY A 109 -9.19 7.22 26.88
C GLY A 109 -9.49 8.42 25.98
N LYS A 110 -9.41 9.63 26.54
CA LYS A 110 -9.66 10.90 25.81
C LYS A 110 -8.66 11.24 24.70
N TYR A 111 -7.52 10.54 24.64
CA TYR A 111 -6.48 10.75 23.63
C TYR A 111 -6.69 9.88 22.39
N TYR A 112 -7.60 8.90 22.46
CA TYR A 112 -7.98 8.10 21.30
C TYR A 112 -8.72 8.97 20.27
N ARG A 113 -8.31 8.88 19.01
CA ARG A 113 -8.97 9.58 17.90
C ARG A 113 -9.68 8.56 17.03
N GLU A 114 -11.00 8.66 16.97
CA GLU A 114 -11.78 7.80 16.08
C GLU A 114 -11.52 8.18 14.61
N PRO A 115 -11.33 7.19 13.72
CA PRO A 115 -11.14 7.45 12.31
C PRO A 115 -12.39 8.12 11.72
N LYS A 116 -12.15 9.06 10.79
CA LYS A 116 -13.24 9.67 10.04
C LYS A 116 -13.92 8.60 9.19
N LYS A 117 -15.22 8.42 9.39
CA LYS A 117 -15.97 7.40 8.66
C LYS A 117 -16.05 7.69 7.17
N SER A 118 -15.84 6.64 6.37
CA SER A 118 -16.02 6.70 4.93
C SER A 118 -17.47 6.45 4.54
N GLY A 119 -17.88 7.02 3.40
CA GLY A 119 -19.06 6.53 2.69
C GLY A 119 -18.74 5.20 1.98
N PRO A 120 -19.49 4.82 0.94
CA PRO A 120 -19.20 3.61 0.17
C PRO A 120 -17.77 3.59 -0.40
N LEU A 121 -17.23 4.76 -0.74
CA LEU A 121 -15.88 4.98 -1.24
C LEU A 121 -15.11 5.97 -0.36
N PRO A 122 -13.79 5.78 -0.13
CA PRO A 122 -13.02 6.58 0.81
C PRO A 122 -12.40 7.84 0.19
N PHE A 123 -13.23 8.69 -0.44
CA PHE A 123 -12.74 9.92 -1.10
C PHE A 123 -12.00 10.89 -0.16
N HIS A 124 -12.31 10.86 1.14
CA HIS A 124 -11.64 11.69 2.13
C HIS A 124 -10.16 11.30 2.33
N LEU A 125 -9.81 10.02 2.10
CA LEU A 125 -8.43 9.54 2.18
C LEU A 125 -7.60 10.06 1.01
N LEU A 126 -8.18 10.21 -0.17
CA LEU A 126 -7.48 10.82 -1.31
C LEU A 126 -7.10 12.28 -1.01
N GLY A 127 -8.00 13.04 -0.40
CA GLY A 127 -7.71 14.40 0.06
C GLY A 127 -6.59 14.42 1.10
N SER A 128 -6.62 13.49 2.04
CA SER A 128 -5.60 13.35 3.09
C SER A 128 -4.23 12.98 2.49
N PHE A 129 -4.20 12.05 1.55
CA PHE A 129 -3.01 11.63 0.81
C PHE A 129 -2.39 12.79 0.03
N ILE A 130 -3.17 13.46 -0.82
CA ILE A 130 -2.69 14.59 -1.63
C ILE A 130 -2.20 15.72 -0.73
N ARG A 131 -2.89 16.00 0.38
CA ARG A 131 -2.46 17.04 1.33
C ARG A 131 -1.13 16.66 1.98
N SER A 132 -0.97 15.41 2.41
CA SER A 132 0.27 14.93 3.00
C SER A 132 1.43 15.06 2.02
N LEU A 133 1.29 14.56 0.79
CA LEU A 133 2.33 14.71 -0.25
C LEU A 133 2.73 16.16 -0.54
N LYS A 134 1.79 17.11 -0.39
CA LYS A 134 2.03 18.55 -0.64
C LYS A 134 2.58 19.33 0.55
N LYS A 135 2.55 18.76 1.75
CA LYS A 135 2.81 19.50 2.99
C LYS A 135 3.81 18.83 3.92
N ASP A 136 3.97 17.52 3.81
CA ASP A 136 4.84 16.72 4.68
C ASP A 136 6.13 16.42 3.92
N HIS A 137 7.02 17.41 3.81
CA HIS A 137 8.21 17.32 2.97
C HIS A 137 9.41 16.75 3.71
N TYR A 138 9.60 17.14 4.97
CA TYR A 138 10.76 16.71 5.75
C TYR A 138 10.48 16.70 7.25
N VAL A 139 11.41 16.10 8.00
CA VAL A 139 11.48 16.13 9.47
C VAL A 139 12.82 16.75 9.86
N ASN A 140 12.86 17.50 10.97
CA ASN A 140 14.10 18.14 11.42
C ASN A 140 15.17 17.08 11.77
N ASP A 141 16.43 17.33 11.47
CA ASP A 141 17.55 16.47 11.86
C ASP A 141 17.81 16.50 13.36
N ASN A 142 17.44 17.61 14.02
CA ASN A 142 17.62 17.80 15.44
C ASN A 142 16.35 17.46 16.25
N GLY A 143 16.56 16.77 17.37
CA GLY A 143 15.52 16.37 18.32
C GLY A 143 15.22 14.87 18.28
N ASP A 144 14.85 14.32 19.44
CA ASP A 144 14.53 12.90 19.60
C ASP A 144 13.07 12.56 19.26
N VAL A 145 12.19 13.56 19.30
CA VAL A 145 10.77 13.48 18.88
C VAL A 145 10.50 14.63 17.92
N VAL A 146 10.30 14.33 16.63
CA VAL A 146 10.11 15.34 15.57
C VAL A 146 8.83 15.08 14.79
N TYR A 147 8.36 16.07 14.03
CA TYR A 147 7.13 15.97 13.24
C TYR A 147 7.39 16.44 11.81
N TYR A 148 6.57 15.99 10.87
CA TYR A 148 6.62 16.45 9.49
C TYR A 148 6.36 17.96 9.37
N GLN A 149 7.15 18.58 8.50
CA GLN A 149 7.16 20.00 8.21
C GLN A 149 7.05 20.26 6.72
N THR A 150 6.43 21.39 6.40
CA THR A 150 6.34 21.90 5.03
C THR A 150 7.58 22.72 4.74
N ASP A 151 8.31 22.33 3.70
CA ASP A 151 9.36 23.16 3.12
C ASP A 151 8.73 24.39 2.42
N PRO A 152 9.03 25.62 2.88
CA PRO A 152 8.50 26.85 2.29
C PRO A 152 9.03 27.13 0.88
N ASP A 153 10.15 26.54 0.49
CA ASP A 153 10.77 26.72 -0.83
C ASP A 153 10.34 25.64 -1.84
N PHE A 154 9.55 24.66 -1.39
CA PHE A 154 9.00 23.59 -2.21
C PHE A 154 7.84 24.11 -3.07
N GLY A 155 8.12 24.46 -4.33
CA GLY A 155 7.12 24.80 -5.34
C GLY A 155 6.98 26.28 -5.71
N GLY A 156 7.92 27.16 -5.32
CA GLY A 156 7.87 28.58 -5.66
C GLY A 156 9.24 29.20 -5.92
N PHE A 157 9.35 29.94 -7.03
CA PHE A 157 10.49 30.69 -7.53
C PHE A 157 11.45 31.28 -6.47
N PRO A 158 12.77 31.36 -6.79
CA PRO A 158 13.77 31.86 -5.87
C PRO A 158 13.41 33.26 -5.39
N LYS A 159 13.42 33.46 -4.07
CA LYS A 159 13.31 34.80 -3.49
C LYS A 159 14.51 35.62 -3.96
N SER A 160 14.25 36.71 -4.68
CA SER A 160 15.28 37.73 -4.92
C SER A 160 15.83 38.19 -3.57
N LYS A 161 17.16 38.23 -3.48
CA LYS A 161 17.86 39.00 -2.45
C LYS A 161 17.52 40.48 -2.57
#